data_AF-W1EYJ8-F1
#
_entry.id   AF-W1EYJ8-F1
#
_cell.length_a   1.000
_cell.length_b   1.000
_cell.length_c   1.000
_cell.angle_alpha   90.00
_cell.angle_beta   90.00
_cell.angle_gamma   90.00
#
_symmetry.space_group_name_H-M   'P 1'
#
loop_
_entity.id
_entity.type
_entity.pdbx_description
1 polymer ?
#
loop_
_entity_poly.entity_id
_entity_poly.type
_entity_poly.pdbx_seq_one_letter_code
_entity_poly.pdbx_strand_id
1 'polypeptide(L)'
;MTGQKKNLQEVERNKREKHTVPWRYVILRLHEAVQEIVPHLNEHDHKRFSKGLARVFIDNYAAIPSESIRRLLALREAGIIHILALGEDYKMEINESRTVLKTEDNSYSFDVFY
;
A
#
# COMPACT_ATOMS: atom_id res chain seq x y z
N MET A 1 -18.02 -4.74 -11.29
CA MET A 1 -17.56 -4.70 -9.89
C MET A 1 -16.07 -4.39 -9.85
N THR A 2 -15.69 -3.25 -9.28
CA THR A 2 -14.30 -2.76 -9.16
C THR A 2 -13.42 -3.74 -8.35
N GLY A 3 -12.14 -3.90 -8.72
CA GLY A 3 -11.22 -4.87 -8.09
C GLY A 3 -11.09 -4.75 -6.57
N GLN A 4 -11.18 -3.52 -6.02
CA GLN A 4 -11.14 -3.27 -4.57
C GLN A 4 -12.27 -3.96 -3.80
N LYS A 5 -13.49 -4.03 -4.37
CA LYS A 5 -14.63 -4.70 -3.72
C LYS A 5 -14.45 -6.22 -3.67
N LYS A 6 -13.87 -6.81 -4.72
CA LYS A 6 -13.57 -8.24 -4.76
C LYS A 6 -12.52 -8.62 -3.71
N ASN A 7 -11.45 -7.83 -3.62
CA ASN A 7 -10.41 -8.06 -2.61
C ASN A 7 -10.96 -7.93 -1.18
N LEU A 8 -11.84 -6.96 -0.93
CA LEU A 8 -12.50 -6.81 0.37
C LEU A 8 -13.37 -8.04 0.72
N GLN A 9 -14.19 -8.51 -0.22
CA GLN A 9 -15.03 -9.70 -0.03
C GLN A 9 -14.19 -10.95 0.26
N GLU A 10 -13.07 -11.12 -0.43
CA GLU A 10 -12.15 -12.24 -0.19
C GLU A 10 -11.55 -12.19 1.21
N VAL A 11 -11.05 -11.02 1.65
CA VAL A 11 -10.48 -10.84 3.00
C VAL A 11 -11.53 -11.12 4.08
N GLU A 12 -12.76 -10.65 3.89
CA GLU A 12 -13.85 -10.88 4.85
C GLU A 12 -14.26 -12.36 4.91
N ARG A 13 -14.30 -13.05 3.77
CA ARG A 13 -14.54 -14.49 3.71
C ARG A 13 -13.43 -15.26 4.42
N ASN A 14 -12.17 -14.97 4.09
CA ASN A 14 -11.02 -15.64 4.70
C ASN A 14 -11.02 -15.46 6.23
N LYS A 15 -11.37 -14.26 6.72
CA LYS A 15 -11.51 -13.99 8.17
C LYS A 15 -12.64 -14.81 8.80
N ARG A 16 -13.80 -14.91 8.14
CA ARG A 16 -14.95 -15.69 8.63
C ARG A 16 -14.63 -17.18 8.70
N GLU A 17 -13.95 -17.70 7.68
CA GLU A 17 -13.57 -19.11 7.54
C GLU A 17 -12.30 -19.48 8.32
N LYS A 18 -11.67 -18.50 8.99
CA LYS A 18 -10.34 -18.65 9.63
C LYS A 18 -9.29 -19.23 8.65
N HIS A 19 -9.46 -18.91 7.38
CA HIS A 19 -8.58 -19.36 6.33
C HIS A 19 -7.28 -18.56 6.37
N THR A 20 -6.18 -19.26 6.67
CA THR A 20 -4.84 -18.67 6.62
C THR A 20 -4.36 -18.70 5.18
N VAL A 21 -4.06 -17.53 4.63
CA VAL A 21 -3.44 -17.41 3.30
C VAL A 21 -1.97 -17.85 3.42
N PRO A 22 -1.57 -19.02 2.89
CA PRO A 22 -0.30 -19.65 3.26
C PRO A 22 0.91 -18.80 2.92
N TRP A 23 0.92 -18.16 1.75
CA TRP A 23 2.04 -17.32 1.33
C TRP A 23 2.21 -16.06 2.20
N ARG A 24 1.13 -15.45 2.69
CA ARG A 24 1.22 -14.30 3.62
C ARG A 24 1.84 -14.72 4.94
N TYR A 25 1.44 -15.88 5.45
CA TYR A 25 2.01 -16.44 6.65
C TYR A 25 3.50 -16.77 6.47
N VAL A 26 3.89 -17.35 5.34
CA VAL A 26 5.29 -17.63 5.01
C VAL A 26 6.11 -16.34 4.96
N ILE A 27 5.63 -15.29 4.30
CA ILE A 27 6.31 -13.98 4.27
C ILE A 27 6.44 -13.39 5.69
N LEU A 28 5.37 -13.46 6.50
CA LEU A 28 5.42 -13.03 7.89
C LEU A 28 6.46 -13.82 8.69
N ARG A 29 6.57 -15.12 8.53
CA ARG A 29 7.59 -15.91 9.24
C ARG A 29 9.00 -15.63 8.71
N LEU A 30 9.15 -15.40 7.41
CA LEU A 30 10.42 -15.10 6.77
C LEU A 30 11.00 -13.76 7.25
N HIS A 31 10.16 -12.78 7.59
CA HIS A 31 10.64 -11.48 8.05
C HIS A 31 11.57 -11.59 9.27
N GLU A 32 11.30 -12.52 10.19
CA GLU A 32 12.09 -12.72 11.42
C GLU A 32 13.52 -13.12 11.08
N ALA A 33 13.68 -14.12 10.22
CA ALA A 33 14.99 -14.61 9.77
C ALA A 33 15.73 -13.57 8.92
N VAL A 34 15.02 -12.82 8.07
CA VAL A 34 15.62 -11.81 7.21
C VAL A 34 16.07 -10.59 8.02
N GLN A 35 15.28 -10.17 9.03
CA GLN A 35 15.63 -9.04 9.89
C GLN A 35 16.97 -9.26 10.60
N GLU A 36 17.27 -10.49 11.00
CA GLU A 36 18.55 -10.86 11.62
C GLU A 36 19.74 -10.71 10.65
N ILE A 37 19.53 -11.00 9.36
CA ILE A 37 20.61 -10.97 8.35
C ILE A 37 20.85 -9.57 7.79
N VAL A 38 19.82 -8.70 7.75
CA VAL A 38 19.89 -7.35 7.15
C VAL A 38 21.08 -6.51 7.65
N PRO A 39 21.40 -6.44 8.96
CA PRO A 39 22.55 -5.69 9.47
C PRO A 39 23.91 -6.20 8.96
N HIS A 40 23.97 -7.44 8.50
CA HIS A 40 25.19 -8.08 8.02
C HIS A 40 25.36 -7.98 6.50
N LEU A 41 24.40 -7.37 5.79
CA LEU A 41 24.50 -7.17 4.35
C LEU A 41 25.53 -6.09 4.01
N ASN A 42 26.35 -6.35 2.99
CA ASN A 42 27.18 -5.31 2.38
C ASN A 42 26.30 -4.31 1.61
N GLU A 43 26.89 -3.19 1.19
CA GLU A 43 26.16 -2.10 0.52
C GLU A 43 25.44 -2.54 -0.77
N HIS A 44 26.06 -3.41 -1.57
CA HIS A 44 25.48 -3.91 -2.82
C HIS A 44 24.24 -4.77 -2.54
N ASP A 45 24.34 -5.70 -1.59
CA ASP A 45 23.25 -6.60 -1.25
C ASP A 45 22.13 -5.87 -0.49
N HIS A 46 22.47 -4.86 0.31
CA HIS A 46 21.48 -3.95 0.89
C HIS A 46 20.68 -3.22 -0.21
N LYS A 47 21.34 -2.68 -1.24
CA LYS A 47 20.66 -2.05 -2.39
C LYS A 47 19.75 -3.02 -3.15
N ARG A 48 20.17 -4.27 -3.32
CA ARG A 48 19.35 -5.32 -3.95
C ARG A 48 18.16 -5.71 -3.08
N PHE A 49 18.36 -5.86 -1.77
CA PHE A 49 17.33 -6.15 -0.80
C PHE A 49 16.24 -5.06 -0.80
N SER A 50 16.64 -3.79 -0.71
CA SER A 50 15.72 -2.64 -0.69
C SER A 50 14.92 -2.50 -1.98
N LYS A 51 15.50 -2.83 -3.14
CA LYS A 51 14.80 -2.79 -4.44
C LYS A 51 13.85 -3.97 -4.66
N GLY A 52 14.09 -5.10 -3.99
CA GLY A 52 13.33 -6.33 -4.16
C GLY A 52 12.54 -6.69 -2.92
N LEU A 53 13.09 -7.62 -2.13
CA LEU A 53 12.38 -8.32 -1.05
C LEU A 53 11.82 -7.37 0.03
N ALA A 54 12.48 -6.24 0.30
CA ALA A 54 11.98 -5.25 1.25
C ALA A 54 10.57 -4.75 0.90
N ARG A 55 10.27 -4.54 -0.40
CA ARG A 55 8.95 -4.08 -0.87
C ARG A 55 7.86 -5.11 -0.58
N VAL A 56 8.17 -6.40 -0.73
CA VAL A 56 7.23 -7.49 -0.43
C VAL A 56 6.84 -7.50 1.05
N PHE A 57 7.80 -7.25 1.95
CA PHE A 57 7.50 -7.10 3.38
C PHE A 57 6.66 -5.84 3.64
N ILE A 58 7.04 -4.70 3.07
CA ILE A 58 6.31 -3.44 3.22
C ILE A 58 4.85 -3.60 2.76
N ASP A 59 4.61 -4.20 1.60
CA ASP A 59 3.25 -4.44 1.09
C ASP A 59 2.44 -5.37 2.00
N ASN A 60 3.09 -6.38 2.57
CA ASN A 60 2.44 -7.30 3.50
C ASN A 60 2.11 -6.63 4.86
N TYR A 61 2.94 -5.68 5.32
CA TYR A 61 2.72 -4.89 6.55
C TYR A 61 1.78 -3.70 6.34
N ALA A 62 1.75 -3.12 5.14
CA ALA A 62 0.86 -2.02 4.75
C ALA A 62 -0.60 -2.47 4.56
N ALA A 63 -0.96 -3.67 5.02
CA ALA A 63 -2.32 -4.18 4.98
C ALA A 63 -3.26 -3.27 5.78
N ILE A 64 -3.92 -2.35 5.07
CA ILE A 64 -4.95 -1.50 5.62
C ILE A 64 -6.09 -2.40 6.13
N PRO A 65 -6.56 -2.22 7.38
CA PRO A 65 -7.67 -3.01 7.91
C PRO A 65 -8.89 -2.94 6.98
N SER A 66 -9.58 -4.07 6.81
CA SER A 66 -10.77 -4.18 5.95
C SER A 66 -11.84 -3.12 6.27
N GLU A 67 -11.97 -2.78 7.56
CA GLU A 67 -12.90 -1.76 8.05
C GLU A 67 -12.54 -0.35 7.54
N SER A 68 -11.26 -0.03 7.46
CA SER A 68 -10.79 1.25 6.91
C SER A 68 -11.10 1.34 5.41
N ILE A 69 -10.92 0.23 4.65
CA ILE A 69 -11.29 0.17 3.23
C ILE A 69 -12.81 0.30 3.06
N ARG A 70 -13.61 -0.34 3.92
CA ARG A 70 -15.08 -0.23 3.90
C ARG A 70 -15.53 1.23 4.10
N ARG A 71 -14.98 1.93 5.09
CA ARG A 71 -15.28 3.34 5.34
C ARG A 71 -14.91 4.21 4.15
N LEU A 72 -13.72 4.01 3.59
CA LEU A 72 -13.25 4.73 2.41
C LEU A 72 -14.18 4.51 1.20
N LEU A 73 -14.59 3.27 0.94
CA LEU A 73 -15.54 2.96 -0.14
C LEU A 73 -16.92 3.57 0.11
N ALA A 74 -17.42 3.55 1.36
CA ALA A 74 -18.70 4.16 1.71
C ALA A 74 -18.69 5.69 1.51
N LEU A 75 -17.61 6.37 1.92
CA LEU A 75 -17.42 7.80 1.68
C LEU A 75 -17.39 8.12 0.18
N ARG A 76 -16.73 7.27 -0.63
CA ARG A 76 -16.70 7.42 -2.08
C ARG A 76 -18.09 7.22 -2.70
N GLU A 77 -18.84 6.21 -2.26
CA GLU A 77 -20.19 5.95 -2.74
C GLU A 77 -21.17 7.05 -2.36
N ALA A 78 -20.99 7.66 -1.19
CA ALA A 78 -21.73 8.83 -0.75
C ALA A 78 -21.31 10.13 -1.48
N GLY A 79 -20.30 10.09 -2.35
CA GLY A 79 -19.80 11.26 -3.08
C GLY A 79 -18.99 12.25 -2.24
N ILE A 80 -18.59 11.88 -1.02
CA ILE A 80 -17.85 12.76 -0.09
C ILE A 80 -16.38 12.85 -0.49
N ILE A 81 -15.83 11.77 -1.05
CA ILE A 81 -14.43 11.71 -1.50
C ILE A 81 -14.32 11.15 -2.91
N HIS A 82 -13.27 11.58 -3.62
CA HIS A 82 -12.86 10.99 -4.90
C HIS A 82 -11.51 10.30 -4.74
N ILE A 83 -11.40 9.08 -5.27
CA ILE A 83 -10.12 8.35 -5.32
C ILE A 83 -9.49 8.62 -6.67
N LEU A 84 -8.30 9.20 -6.67
CA LEU A 84 -7.47 9.40 -7.84
C LEU A 84 -6.40 8.31 -7.91
N ALA A 85 -6.35 7.57 -9.02
CA ALA A 85 -5.25 6.63 -9.28
C ALA A 85 -4.09 7.39 -9.92
N LEU A 86 -2.92 7.39 -9.28
CA LEU A 86 -1.76 8.18 -9.72
C LEU A 86 -0.86 7.45 -10.73
N GLY A 87 -0.96 6.12 -10.82
CA GLY A 87 -0.04 5.31 -11.61
C GLY A 87 1.34 5.15 -10.95
N GLU A 88 2.29 4.57 -11.67
CA GLU A 88 3.64 4.30 -11.15
C GLU A 88 4.57 5.52 -11.23
N ASP A 89 4.42 6.38 -12.24
CA ASP A 89 5.36 7.45 -12.57
C ASP A 89 4.89 8.87 -12.20
N TYR A 90 4.11 9.00 -11.13
CA TYR A 90 3.68 10.32 -10.66
C TYR A 90 4.82 11.08 -9.94
N LYS A 91 4.82 12.40 -10.07
CA LYS A 91 5.70 13.31 -9.32
C LYS A 91 4.89 14.12 -8.33
N MET A 92 5.44 14.33 -7.14
CA MET A 92 4.86 15.15 -6.09
C MET A 92 5.79 16.31 -5.79
N GLU A 93 5.28 17.54 -5.91
CA GLU A 93 5.97 18.78 -5.57
C GLU A 93 5.23 19.42 -4.39
N ILE A 94 5.91 19.58 -3.25
CA ILE A 94 5.33 20.17 -2.04
C ILE A 94 5.96 21.54 -1.83
N ASN A 95 5.12 22.57 -1.78
CA ASN A 95 5.48 23.95 -1.49
C ASN A 95 4.78 24.41 -0.20
N GLU A 96 5.16 25.57 0.33
CA GLU A 96 4.64 26.12 1.60
C GLU A 96 3.11 26.23 1.69
N SER A 97 2.41 26.34 0.56
CA SER A 97 0.94 26.49 0.51
C SER A 97 0.22 25.36 -0.22
N ARG A 98 0.93 24.55 -1.03
CA ARG A 98 0.30 23.61 -1.97
C ARG A 98 1.13 22.36 -2.21
N THR A 99 0.42 21.25 -2.39
CA THR A 99 0.95 20.00 -2.96
C THR A 99 0.46 19.87 -4.40
N VAL A 100 1.37 19.66 -5.33
CA VAL A 100 1.07 19.43 -6.75
C VAL A 100 1.46 18.00 -7.11
N LEU A 101 0.51 17.23 -7.61
CA LEU A 101 0.71 15.89 -8.17
C LEU A 101 0.68 15.97 -9.70
N LYS A 102 1.76 15.54 -10.35
CA LYS A 102 1.85 15.43 -11.81
C LYS A 102 1.86 13.95 -12.17
N THR A 103 0.88 13.51 -12.95
CA THR A 103 0.88 12.21 -13.63
C THR A 103 1.26 12.42 -15.11
N GLU A 104 1.38 11.37 -15.91
CA GLU A 104 1.67 11.51 -17.36
C GLU A 104 0.64 12.40 -18.07
N ASP A 105 -0.63 12.24 -17.71
CA ASP A 105 -1.73 12.91 -18.41
C ASP A 105 -2.27 14.15 -17.70
N ASN A 106 -2.01 14.33 -16.40
CA ASN A 106 -2.72 15.32 -15.59
C ASN A 106 -1.84 15.99 -14.52
N SER A 107 -2.29 17.15 -14.06
CA SER A 107 -1.73 17.85 -12.90
C SER A 107 -2.86 18.19 -11.93
N TYR A 108 -2.69 17.82 -10.67
CA TYR A 108 -3.66 18.02 -9.60
C TYR A 108 -3.03 18.84 -8.49
N SER A 109 -3.69 19.94 -8.09
CA SER A 109 -3.20 20.80 -7.01
C SER A 109 -4.11 20.71 -5.80
N PHE A 110 -3.51 20.54 -4.63
CA PHE A 110 -4.19 20.45 -3.35
C PHE A 110 -3.57 21.48 -2.40
N ASP A 111 -4.41 22.14 -1.61
CA ASP A 111 -3.93 23.02 -0.55
C ASP A 111 -3.32 22.16 0.58
N VAL A 112 -2.22 22.64 1.18
CA VAL A 112 -1.58 21.96 2.31
C VAL A 112 -2.37 22.29 3.57
N PHE A 113 -2.97 21.28 4.19
CA PHE A 113 -3.61 21.42 5.50
C PHE A 113 -2.52 21.34 6.58
N TYR A 114 -2.32 22.44 7.30
CA TYR A 114 -1.51 22.49 8.53
C TYR A 114 -2.35 22.05 9.74
#